data_AF-A0A498QKD3-F1
#
_entry.id   AF-A0A498QKD3-F1
#
_cell.length_a   1.000
_cell.length_b   1.000
_cell.length_c   1.000
_cell.angle_alpha   90.00
_cell.angle_beta   90.00
_cell.angle_gamma   90.00
#
_symmetry.space_group_name_H-M   'P 1'
#
loop_
_entity.id
_entity.type
_entity.pdbx_description
1 polymer ?
#
loop_
_entity_poly.entity_id
_entity_poly.type
_entity_poly.pdbx_seq_one_letter_code
_entity_poly.pdbx_strand_id
1 'polypeptide(L)' 'MRDMSEIGSATRAAEWLNTKLARYQKVMGFGHRVYPNGDSRVPAWSRP' A
#
# COMPACT_ATOMS: atom_id res chain seq x y z
N MET A 1 3.24 8.74 6.58
CA MET A 1 3.45 7.88 5.39
C MET A 1 4.13 8.73 4.32
N ARG A 2 5.28 8.30 3.78
CA ARG A 2 5.98 9.04 2.70
C ARG A 2 5.60 8.54 1.30
N ASP A 3 5.28 7.26 1.17
CA ASP A 3 4.85 6.62 -0.08
C ASP A 3 3.70 7.37 -0.78
N MET A 4 2.68 7.82 -0.03
CA MET A 4 1.57 8.58 -0.61
C MET A 4 2.02 9.91 -1.24
N SER A 5 2.96 10.60 -0.59
CA SER A 5 3.56 11.83 -1.11
C SER A 5 4.46 11.56 -2.31
N GLU A 6 5.12 10.39 -2.36
CA GLU A 6 5.98 9.97 -3.46
C GLU A 6 5.17 9.64 -4.73
N ILE A 7 3.99 9.02 -4.56
CA ILE A 7 3.04 8.76 -5.64
C ILE A 7 2.49 10.09 -6.21
N GLY A 8 2.10 11.01 -5.32
CA GLY A 8 1.62 12.37 -5.65
C GLY A 8 0.22 12.45 -6.26
N SER A 9 -0.09 11.60 -7.26
CA SER A 9 -1.41 11.53 -7.91
C SER A 9 -1.85 10.09 -8.12
N ALA A 10 -3.16 9.85 -8.01
CA ALA A 10 -3.77 8.53 -8.21
C ALA A 10 -3.44 7.92 -9.58
N THR A 11 -3.29 8.73 -10.63
CA THR A 11 -2.97 8.26 -11.99
C THR A 11 -1.57 7.64 -12.08
N ARG A 12 -0.65 8.02 -11.20
CA ARG A 12 0.74 7.52 -11.17
C ARG A 12 0.92 6.28 -10.28
N ALA A 13 -0.11 5.90 -9.52
CA ALA A 13 -0.01 4.86 -8.51
C ALA A 13 0.39 3.49 -9.10
N ALA A 14 -0.17 3.12 -10.26
CA ALA A 14 0.13 1.84 -10.91
C ALA A 14 1.60 1.72 -11.34
N GLU A 15 2.12 2.75 -12.00
CA GLU A 15 3.52 2.80 -12.45
C GLU A 15 4.49 2.81 -11.25
N TRP A 16 4.18 3.60 -10.23
CA TRP A 16 4.97 3.66 -9.00
C TRP A 16 5.02 2.29 -8.29
N LEU A 17 3.87 1.63 -8.19
CA LEU A 17 3.77 0.30 -7.56
C LEU A 17 4.61 -0.72 -8.31
N ASN A 18 4.48 -0.80 -9.64
CA ASN A 18 5.24 -1.72 -10.47
C ASN A 18 6.75 -1.50 -10.32
N THR A 19 7.20 -0.25 -10.29
CA THR A 19 8.61 0.11 -10.12
C THR A 19 9.14 -0.33 -8.75
N LYS A 20 8.38 -0.10 -7.67
CA LYS A 20 8.76 -0.55 -6.32
C LYS A 20 8.88 -2.07 -6.24
N LEU A 21 7.89 -2.78 -6.78
CA LEU A 21 7.85 -4.24 -6.77
C LEU A 21 9.01 -4.83 -7.58
N ALA A 22 9.32 -4.28 -8.75
CA ALA A 22 10.46 -4.69 -9.57
C ALA A 22 11.81 -4.52 -8.85
N ARG A 23 11.89 -3.58 -7.89
CA ARG A 23 13.06 -3.33 -7.05
C ARG A 23 13.03 -4.07 -5.71
N TYR A 24 12.07 -4.97 -5.50
CA TYR A 24 11.84 -5.68 -4.23
C TYR A 24 11.72 -4.74 -3.03
N GLN A 25 11.22 -3.52 -3.24
CA GLN A 25 11.05 -2.53 -2.19
C GLN A 25 9.72 -2.73 -1.46
N LYS A 26 9.76 -2.57 -0.13
CA LYS A 26 8.56 -2.66 0.71
C LYS A 26 7.60 -1.50 0.40
N VAL A 27 6.34 -1.84 0.15
CA VAL A 27 5.23 -0.89 0.09
C VAL A 27 4.68 -0.71 1.50
N MET A 28 4.72 0.51 2.02
CA MET A 28 4.33 0.77 3.41
C MET A 28 2.81 0.70 3.56
N GLY A 29 2.34 0.08 4.65
CA GLY A 29 0.91 -0.14 4.91
C GLY A 29 0.34 -1.43 4.30
N PHE A 30 1.13 -2.20 3.56
CA PHE A 30 0.73 -3.48 2.98
C PHE A 30 1.42 -4.67 3.62
N GLY A 31 0.71 -5.80 3.66
CA GLY A 31 1.15 -7.06 4.24
C GLY A 31 0.99 -7.12 5.76
N HIS A 32 0.65 -8.30 6.27
CA HIS A 32 0.53 -8.55 7.71
C HIS A 32 1.03 -9.95 8.04
N ARG A 33 1.93 -10.08 9.02
CA ARG A 33 2.54 -11.38 9.37
C ARG A 33 1.50 -12.40 9.87
N VAL A 34 0.48 -11.93 10.59
CA VAL A 34 -0.55 -12.76 11.22
C VAL A 34 -1.81 -12.88 10.36
N TYR A 35 -2.06 -11.89 9.48
CA TYR A 35 -3.30 -11.81 8.72
C TYR A 35 -3.00 -11.98 7.23
N PRO A 36 -2.93 -13.24 6.74
CA PRO A 36 -2.57 -13.51 5.36
C PRO A 36 -3.63 -13.05 4.35
N ASN A 37 -4.90 -13.02 4.75
CA ASN A 37 -6.04 -12.69 3.88
C ASN A 37 -6.57 -11.26 4.08
N GLY A 38 -5.82 -10.40 4.77
CA GLY A 38 -6.19 -9.01 5.04
C GLY A 38 -6.39 -8.71 6.53
N ASP A 39 -6.02 -7.49 6.91
CA ASP A 39 -6.11 -7.01 8.30
C ASP A 39 -7.56 -6.63 8.64
N SER A 40 -8.18 -7.37 9.55
CA SER A 40 -9.58 -7.19 9.98
C SER A 40 -9.86 -5.82 10.63
N ARG A 41 -8.81 -5.10 11.04
CA ARG A 41 -8.96 -3.74 11.57
C ARG A 41 -9.24 -2.74 10.47
N VAL A 42 -8.64 -2.88 9.29
CA VAL A 42 -8.75 -1.87 8.21
C VAL A 42 -10.22 -1.53 7.86
N PRO A 43 -11.14 -2.50 7.71
CA PRO A 43 -12.56 -2.21 7.49
C PRO A 43 -13.22 -1.36 8.59
N ALA A 44 -12.77 -1.44 9.84
CA ALA A 44 -13.31 -0.62 10.93
C ALA A 44 -12.96 0.87 10.78
N TRP A 45 -11.83 1.18 10.13
CA TRP A 45 -11.36 2.55 9.89
C TRP A 45 -11.76 3.10 8.52
N SER A 46 -12.14 2.22 7.58
CA SER A 46 -12.45 2.57 6.19
C SER A 46 -13.94 2.72 5.90
N ARG A 47 -14.81 2.51 6.89
CA ARG A 47 -16.25 2.78 6.73
C ARG A 47 -16.52 4.29 6.77
N PRO A 48 -17.43 4.80 5.91
CA PRO A 48 -17.87 6.19 5.96
C PRO A 48 -18.57 6.51 7.28
#